data_AF-A0A969NZI0-F1
#
_entry.id   AF-A0A969NZI0-F1
#
_cell.length_a   1.000
_cell.length_b   1.000
_cell.length_c   1.000
_cell.angle_alpha   90.00
_cell.angle_beta   90.00
_cell.angle_gamma   90.00
#
_symmetry.space_group_name_H-M   'P 1'
#
loop_
_entity.id
_entity.type
_entity.pdbx_description
1 polymer ?
#
loop_
_entity_poly.entity_id
_entity_poly.type
_entity_poly.pdbx_seq_one_letter_code
_entity_poly.pdbx_strand_id
1 'polypeptide(L)'
;MPRSQYVAMSDELVRLLFEDAGLIQAHIDGGYIWQHMTLEEYLAACYLTEQKEIALMYQCWQQDHDRWYHVILLVMGCLLRQNDVGSAGYWLSLLVSNHCGTAIKTTRQQQQDAFCAAVCYSELGGRRVFASHPYDVITFEQDLRNQLVDLLERPDSSMTLTRRLEAATALARLHDPRYPVSLSAWATESASRLPPSEPTPPSQHLLLPGTDQPQRYWCLVPGGSYVLGGWGCR
;
A
#
# COMPACT_ATOMS: atom_id res chain seq x y z
N MET A 1 21.31 10.57 37.64
CA MET A 1 22.77 10.48 37.35
C MET A 1 23.31 11.86 36.98
N PRO A 2 24.56 12.19 37.31
CA PRO A 2 25.16 13.49 36.97
C PRO A 2 25.45 13.60 35.47
N ARG A 3 25.27 14.81 34.91
CA ARG A 3 25.40 15.13 33.47
C ARG A 3 26.75 14.71 32.85
N SER A 4 27.83 14.72 33.64
CA SER A 4 29.17 14.31 33.21
C SER A 4 29.28 12.81 32.87
N GLN A 5 28.47 11.97 33.51
CA GLN A 5 28.47 10.53 33.27
C GLN A 5 27.82 10.18 31.92
N TYR A 6 26.75 10.91 31.54
CA TYR A 6 26.10 10.74 30.24
C TYR A 6 26.98 11.16 29.07
N VAL A 7 27.76 12.23 29.23
CA VAL A 7 28.72 12.68 28.21
C VAL A 7 29.80 11.63 27.98
N ALA A 8 30.42 11.12 29.04
CA ALA A 8 31.44 10.08 28.92
C ALA A 8 30.90 8.77 28.31
N MET A 9 29.67 8.37 28.64
CA MET A 9 29.03 7.20 28.02
C MET A 9 28.69 7.44 26.55
N SER A 10 28.26 8.66 26.20
CA SER A 10 28.00 9.04 24.81
C SER A 10 29.27 9.00 23.99
N ASP A 11 30.37 9.55 24.50
CA ASP A 11 31.65 9.58 23.79
C ASP A 11 32.20 8.17 23.57
N GLU A 12 32.06 7.28 24.56
CA GLU A 12 32.48 5.87 24.41
C GLU A 12 31.61 5.12 23.41
N LEU A 13 30.29 5.35 23.39
CA LEU A 13 29.41 4.76 22.40
C LEU A 13 29.73 5.24 20.98
N VAL A 14 29.96 6.54 20.81
CA VAL A 14 30.37 7.12 19.51
C VAL A 14 31.69 6.52 19.06
N ARG A 15 32.68 6.41 19.96
CA ARG A 15 33.97 5.77 19.69
C ARG A 15 33.79 4.34 19.20
N LEU A 16 32.98 3.55 19.89
CA LEU A 16 32.72 2.15 19.55
C LEU A 16 32.00 2.03 18.20
N LEU A 17 31.00 2.87 17.92
CA LEU A 17 30.25 2.87 16.67
C LEU A 17 31.07 3.39 15.47
N PHE A 18 31.96 4.35 15.70
CA PHE A 18 32.76 5.00 14.65
C PHE A 18 34.10 4.27 14.40
N GLU A 19 34.90 4.08 15.44
CA GLU A 19 36.26 3.54 15.34
C GLU A 19 36.28 2.01 15.26
N ASP A 20 35.49 1.32 16.09
CA ASP A 20 35.58 -0.14 16.21
C ASP A 20 34.64 -0.87 15.23
N ALA A 21 33.41 -0.39 15.11
CA ALA A 21 32.38 -1.04 14.29
C ALA A 21 32.22 -0.43 12.89
N GLY A 22 32.72 0.79 12.66
CA GLY A 22 32.59 1.50 11.39
C GLY A 22 31.14 1.71 10.93
N LEU A 23 30.18 1.77 11.85
CA LEU A 23 28.76 1.83 11.52
C LEU A 23 28.27 3.26 11.26
N ILE A 24 28.93 4.25 11.87
CA ILE A 24 28.63 5.66 11.68
C ILE A 24 29.80 6.39 11.01
N GLN A 25 29.51 7.47 10.29
CA GLN A 25 30.47 8.38 9.66
C GLN A 25 30.20 9.81 10.10
N ALA A 26 31.26 10.61 10.22
CA ALA A 26 31.12 12.03 10.50
C ALA A 26 30.49 12.74 9.30
N HIS A 27 29.46 13.53 9.56
CA HIS A 27 28.81 14.39 8.58
C HIS A 27 29.46 15.79 8.59
N ILE A 28 29.41 16.48 7.45
CA ILE A 28 30.03 17.81 7.28
C ILE A 28 29.50 18.83 8.32
N ASP A 29 28.26 18.65 8.77
CA ASP A 29 27.60 19.54 9.74
C ASP A 29 27.93 19.20 11.22
N GLY A 30 28.93 18.35 11.45
CA GLY A 30 29.34 17.95 12.81
C GLY A 30 28.45 16.87 13.46
N GLY A 31 27.50 16.31 12.72
CA GLY A 31 26.70 15.16 13.13
C GLY A 31 27.32 13.82 12.70
N TYR A 32 26.61 12.72 12.97
CA TYR A 32 26.97 11.39 12.48
C TYR A 32 25.83 10.82 11.61
N ILE A 33 26.20 10.12 10.54
CA ILE A 33 25.28 9.37 9.67
C ILE A 33 25.62 7.89 9.70
N TRP A 34 24.64 7.01 9.51
CA TRP A 34 24.92 5.59 9.33
C TRP A 34 25.50 5.33 7.95
N GLN A 35 26.43 4.38 7.84
CA GLN A 35 27.04 4.03 6.55
C GLN A 35 26.04 3.41 5.56
N HIS A 36 25.00 2.77 6.08
CA HIS A 36 23.98 2.11 5.28
C HIS A 36 22.58 2.51 5.73
N MET A 37 21.81 3.05 4.80
CA MET A 37 20.41 3.45 5.01
C MET A 37 19.56 2.31 5.58
N THR A 38 19.79 1.08 5.12
CA THR A 38 19.05 -0.10 5.61
C THR A 38 19.29 -0.41 7.09
N LEU A 39 20.48 -0.06 7.62
CA LEU A 39 20.76 -0.20 9.05
C LEU A 39 20.04 0.88 9.86
N GLU A 40 20.01 2.12 9.36
CA GLU A 40 19.22 3.20 9.97
C GLU A 40 17.73 2.82 10.03
N GLU A 41 17.18 2.31 8.92
CA GLU A 41 15.79 1.85 8.84
C GLU A 41 15.50 0.71 9.82
N TYR A 42 16.40 -0.26 9.93
CA TYR A 42 16.27 -1.38 10.88
C TYR A 42 16.31 -0.92 12.34
N LEU A 43 17.25 -0.02 12.69
CA LEU A 43 17.34 0.52 14.04
C LEU A 43 16.11 1.37 14.40
N ALA A 44 15.63 2.19 13.45
CA ALA A 44 14.39 2.94 13.61
C ALA A 44 13.19 2.00 13.84
N ALA A 45 13.11 0.90 13.09
CA ALA A 45 12.05 -0.09 13.27
C ALA A 45 12.13 -0.80 14.63
N CYS A 46 13.33 -1.16 15.09
CA CYS A 46 13.53 -1.72 16.43
C CYS A 46 13.05 -0.73 17.50
N TYR A 47 13.47 0.53 17.39
CA TYR A 47 13.07 1.59 18.31
C TYR A 47 11.54 1.76 18.37
N LEU A 48 10.88 1.89 17.22
CA LEU A 48 9.42 2.04 17.16
C LEU A 48 8.68 0.84 17.73
N THR A 49 9.20 -0.38 17.48
CA THR A 49 8.62 -1.61 18.03
C THR A 49 8.72 -1.63 19.56
N GLU A 50 9.86 -1.21 20.12
CA GLU A 50 10.10 -1.17 21.57
C GLU A 50 9.22 -0.16 22.30
N GLN A 51 8.95 1.00 21.68
CA GLN A 51 8.07 2.01 22.29
C GLN A 51 6.62 1.48 22.45
N LYS A 52 6.18 0.55 21.58
CA LYS A 52 4.80 0.05 21.53
C LYS A 52 3.75 1.17 21.35
N GLU A 53 4.17 2.30 20.79
CA GLU A 53 3.34 3.47 20.56
C GLU A 53 2.96 3.56 19.08
N ILE A 54 1.80 2.99 18.72
CA ILE A 54 1.28 3.07 17.35
C ILE A 54 1.04 4.53 16.92
N ALA A 55 0.72 5.43 17.86
CA ALA A 55 0.58 6.85 17.58
C ALA A 55 1.88 7.49 17.08
N LEU A 56 3.02 7.14 17.68
CA LEU A 56 4.33 7.60 17.25
C LEU A 56 4.66 7.08 15.84
N MET A 57 4.44 5.79 15.60
CA MET A 57 4.64 5.20 14.27
C MET A 57 3.76 5.89 13.21
N TYR A 58 2.49 6.18 13.54
CA TYR A 58 1.60 6.90 12.62
C TYR A 58 2.03 8.35 12.40
N GLN A 59 2.53 9.04 13.43
CA GLN A 59 3.07 10.39 13.27
C GLN A 59 4.27 10.40 12.32
N CYS A 60 5.20 9.46 12.48
CA CYS A 60 6.33 9.27 11.56
C CYS A 60 5.83 9.06 10.13
N TRP A 61 4.88 8.14 9.94
CA TRP A 61 4.27 7.86 8.65
C TRP A 61 3.65 9.10 7.98
N GLN A 62 2.93 9.93 8.74
CA GLN A 62 2.29 11.14 8.20
C GLN A 62 3.29 12.22 7.78
N GLN A 63 4.49 12.25 8.37
CA GLN A 63 5.50 13.24 8.04
C GLN A 63 6.14 12.98 6.68
N ASP A 64 6.48 11.72 6.39
CA ASP A 64 7.16 11.34 5.16
C ASP A 64 6.88 9.87 4.81
N HIS A 65 5.87 9.65 3.97
CA HIS A 65 5.47 8.30 3.57
C HIS A 65 6.61 7.53 2.90
N ASP A 66 7.42 8.19 2.08
CA ASP A 66 8.46 7.53 1.30
C ASP A 66 9.64 7.09 2.18
N ARG A 67 10.03 7.94 3.13
CA ARG A 67 11.09 7.62 4.09
C ARG A 67 10.68 6.52 5.07
N TRP A 68 9.46 6.56 5.58
CA TRP A 68 9.02 5.64 6.64
C TRP A 68 8.45 4.32 6.12
N TYR A 69 8.21 4.19 4.82
CA TYR A 69 7.65 2.99 4.21
C TYR A 69 8.43 1.71 4.58
N HIS A 70 9.74 1.66 4.32
CA HIS A 70 10.56 0.47 4.63
C HIS A 70 10.66 0.23 6.13
N VAL A 71 10.74 1.30 6.93
CA VAL A 71 10.77 1.21 8.40
C VAL A 71 9.49 0.53 8.91
N ILE A 72 8.31 0.92 8.41
CA ILE A 72 7.04 0.32 8.81
C ILE A 72 6.99 -1.17 8.46
N LEU A 73 7.46 -1.56 7.27
CA LEU A 73 7.52 -2.98 6.89
C LEU A 73 8.42 -3.77 7.84
N LEU A 74 9.56 -3.20 8.24
CA LEU A 74 10.43 -3.81 9.25
C LEU A 74 9.76 -3.87 10.62
N VAL A 75 9.01 -2.84 11.04
CA VAL A 75 8.20 -2.87 12.27
C VAL A 75 7.20 -4.03 12.22
N MET A 76 6.49 -4.21 11.10
CA MET A 76 5.55 -5.33 10.93
C MET A 76 6.24 -6.69 11.09
N GLY A 77 7.43 -6.85 10.49
CA GLY A 77 8.25 -8.06 10.67
C GLY A 77 8.69 -8.27 12.13
N CYS A 78 9.08 -7.20 12.82
CA CYS A 78 9.45 -7.24 14.23
C CYS A 78 8.26 -7.63 15.13
N LEU A 79 7.07 -7.05 14.90
CA LEU A 79 5.85 -7.40 15.64
C LEU A 79 5.47 -8.87 15.41
N LEU A 80 5.56 -9.35 14.17
CA LEU A 80 5.30 -10.76 13.85
C LEU A 80 6.28 -11.69 14.58
N ARG A 81 7.58 -11.35 14.60
CA ARG A 81 8.62 -12.11 15.31
C ARG A 81 8.36 -12.16 16.82
N GLN A 82 7.76 -11.12 17.39
CA GLN A 82 7.40 -11.04 18.81
C GLN A 82 6.03 -11.64 19.12
N ASN A 83 5.33 -12.18 18.12
CA ASN A 83 3.96 -12.66 18.22
C ASN A 83 2.97 -11.56 18.70
N ASP A 84 3.27 -10.29 18.42
CA ASP A 84 2.41 -9.15 18.76
C ASP A 84 1.45 -8.82 17.59
N VAL A 85 0.58 -9.78 17.30
CA VAL A 85 -0.43 -9.67 16.24
C VAL A 85 -1.49 -8.62 16.57
N GLY A 86 -1.70 -8.33 17.86
CA GLY A 86 -2.62 -7.29 18.32
C GLY A 86 -2.20 -5.90 17.86
N SER A 87 -0.93 -5.53 18.07
CA SER A 87 -0.38 -4.26 17.60
C SER A 87 -0.40 -4.15 16.07
N ALA A 88 -0.07 -5.25 15.37
CA ALA A 88 -0.14 -5.29 13.91
C ALA A 88 -1.58 -5.08 13.39
N GLY A 89 -2.56 -5.76 14.00
CA GLY A 89 -3.98 -5.57 13.66
C GLY A 89 -4.45 -4.14 13.96
N TYR A 90 -4.03 -3.55 15.08
CA TYR A 90 -4.39 -2.17 15.41
C TYR A 90 -3.79 -1.16 14.41
N TRP A 91 -2.54 -1.35 13.98
CA TRP A 91 -1.94 -0.57 12.91
C TRP A 91 -2.74 -0.64 11.60
N LEU A 92 -3.07 -1.84 11.16
CA LEU A 92 -3.85 -2.07 9.94
C LEU A 92 -5.22 -1.40 10.00
N SER A 93 -5.93 -1.53 11.14
CA SER A 93 -7.21 -0.86 11.36
C SER A 93 -7.08 0.67 11.40
N LEU A 94 -5.99 1.19 11.97
CA LEU A 94 -5.72 2.63 11.97
C LEU A 94 -5.55 3.15 10.54
N LEU A 95 -4.77 2.47 9.70
CA LEU A 95 -4.55 2.88 8.31
C LEU A 95 -5.87 2.91 7.52
N VAL A 96 -6.67 1.86 7.64
CA VAL A 96 -7.94 1.74 6.91
C VAL A 96 -9.08 2.56 7.56
N SER A 97 -8.88 3.18 8.73
CA SER A 97 -9.86 4.10 9.28
C SER A 97 -9.91 5.42 8.49
N ASN A 98 -11.12 5.98 8.33
CA ASN A 98 -11.31 7.32 7.78
C ASN A 98 -10.84 8.44 8.73
N HIS A 99 -10.61 8.11 10.00
CA HIS A 99 -10.27 9.06 11.05
C HIS A 99 -8.95 8.70 11.72
N CYS A 100 -8.23 9.72 12.17
CA CYS A 100 -7.16 9.59 13.15
C CYS A 100 -7.53 10.43 14.38
N GLY A 101 -7.90 9.75 15.48
CA GLY A 101 -8.53 10.42 16.62
C GLY A 101 -9.85 11.06 16.18
N THR A 102 -9.97 12.37 16.36
CA THR A 102 -11.16 13.16 15.96
C THR A 102 -11.05 13.76 14.55
N ALA A 103 -9.88 13.69 13.92
CA ALA A 103 -9.64 14.30 12.62
C ALA A 103 -10.00 13.35 11.47
N ILE A 104 -10.69 13.86 10.46
CA ILE A 104 -10.92 13.15 9.19
C ILE A 104 -9.64 13.22 8.37
N LYS A 105 -9.22 12.09 7.82
CA LYS A 105 -8.04 12.02 6.96
C LYS A 105 -8.31 12.67 5.61
N THR A 106 -7.30 13.32 5.04
CA THR A 106 -7.38 13.82 3.66
C THR A 106 -7.40 12.65 2.67
N THR A 107 -7.95 12.85 1.47
CA THR A 107 -7.96 11.82 0.41
C THR A 107 -6.55 11.32 0.10
N ARG A 108 -5.57 12.22 0.04
CA ARG A 108 -4.17 11.84 -0.17
C ARG A 108 -3.66 10.91 0.94
N GLN A 109 -3.93 11.24 2.22
CA GLN A 109 -3.51 10.38 3.33
C GLN A 109 -4.23 9.03 3.30
N GLN A 110 -5.53 9.00 3.02
CA GLN A 110 -6.29 7.76 2.89
C GLN A 110 -5.72 6.85 1.81
N GLN A 111 -5.28 7.39 0.67
CA GLN A 111 -4.67 6.59 -0.39
C GLN A 111 -3.29 6.05 0.00
N GLN A 112 -2.44 6.85 0.66
CA GLN A 112 -1.16 6.36 1.17
C GLN A 112 -1.39 5.27 2.22
N ASP A 113 -2.36 5.47 3.12
CA ASP A 113 -2.71 4.50 4.15
C ASP A 113 -3.23 3.19 3.57
N ALA A 114 -4.13 3.26 2.58
CA ALA A 114 -4.67 2.09 1.91
C ALA A 114 -3.57 1.28 1.20
N PHE A 115 -2.64 1.97 0.53
CA PHE A 115 -1.48 1.33 -0.07
C PHE A 115 -0.59 0.66 1.00
N CYS A 116 -0.23 1.39 2.06
CA CYS A 116 0.59 0.88 3.15
C CYS A 116 -0.07 -0.33 3.85
N ALA A 117 -1.37 -0.26 4.10
CA ALA A 117 -2.15 -1.33 4.70
C ALA A 117 -2.15 -2.57 3.81
N ALA A 118 -2.32 -2.40 2.49
CA ALA A 118 -2.28 -3.50 1.54
C ALA A 118 -0.93 -4.22 1.51
N VAL A 119 0.17 -3.47 1.49
CA VAL A 119 1.52 -4.05 1.53
C VAL A 119 1.75 -4.73 2.87
N CYS A 120 1.54 -4.03 4.00
CA CYS A 120 1.73 -4.60 5.34
C CYS A 120 0.92 -5.89 5.53
N TYR A 121 -0.35 -5.88 5.13
CA TYR A 121 -1.23 -7.04 5.22
C TYR A 121 -0.71 -8.22 4.39
N SER A 122 -0.26 -7.96 3.16
CA SER A 122 0.33 -8.98 2.29
C SER A 122 1.62 -9.57 2.88
N GLU A 123 2.53 -8.72 3.33
CA GLU A 123 3.84 -9.12 3.89
C GLU A 123 3.71 -9.87 5.22
N LEU A 124 2.69 -9.53 6.03
CA LEU A 124 2.36 -10.31 7.21
C LEU A 124 1.85 -11.72 6.85
N GLY A 125 1.43 -12.00 5.63
CA GLY A 125 0.84 -13.28 5.23
C GLY A 125 -0.69 -13.28 5.25
N GLY A 126 -1.30 -12.10 5.30
CA GLY A 126 -2.73 -11.85 5.20
C GLY A 126 -3.53 -12.55 6.28
N ARG A 127 -4.66 -13.13 5.88
CA ARG A 127 -5.65 -13.77 6.77
C ARG A 127 -5.06 -14.84 7.67
N ARG A 128 -3.96 -15.49 7.25
CA ARG A 128 -3.35 -16.61 7.98
C ARG A 128 -2.80 -16.19 9.34
N VAL A 129 -2.21 -15.00 9.45
CA VAL A 129 -1.64 -14.52 10.72
C VAL A 129 -2.70 -14.24 11.78
N PHE A 130 -3.88 -13.84 11.32
CA PHE A 130 -4.98 -13.48 12.21
C PHE A 130 -5.93 -14.65 12.52
N ALA A 131 -5.72 -15.83 11.94
CA ALA A 131 -6.64 -16.96 12.09
C ALA A 131 -6.86 -17.42 13.55
N SER A 132 -5.86 -17.19 14.42
CA SER A 132 -5.92 -17.54 15.84
C SER A 132 -6.14 -16.34 16.77
N HIS A 133 -6.43 -15.16 16.20
CA HIS A 133 -6.55 -13.90 16.94
C HIS A 133 -7.96 -13.30 16.76
N PRO A 134 -8.51 -12.61 17.76
CA PRO A 134 -9.84 -12.00 17.70
C PRO A 134 -9.82 -10.68 16.90
N TYR A 135 -9.23 -10.70 15.69
CA TYR A 135 -9.18 -9.58 14.77
C TYR A 135 -10.23 -9.76 13.69
N ASP A 136 -11.06 -8.74 13.45
CA ASP A 136 -12.10 -8.78 12.42
C ASP A 136 -11.51 -8.57 11.02
N VAL A 137 -10.87 -9.62 10.51
CA VAL A 137 -10.25 -9.65 9.18
C VAL A 137 -11.28 -9.40 8.07
N ILE A 138 -12.53 -9.81 8.27
CA ILE A 138 -13.55 -9.71 7.22
C ILE A 138 -13.90 -8.24 6.99
N THR A 139 -14.21 -7.51 8.07
CA THR A 139 -14.51 -6.08 7.99
C THR A 139 -13.28 -5.31 7.50
N PHE A 140 -12.08 -5.63 8.02
CA PHE A 140 -10.84 -5.01 7.56
C PHE A 140 -10.59 -5.20 6.05
N GLU A 141 -10.70 -6.42 5.53
CA GLU A 141 -10.48 -6.69 4.10
C GLU A 141 -11.53 -5.99 3.23
N GLN A 142 -12.77 -5.86 3.71
CA GLN A 142 -13.82 -5.13 3.00
C GLN A 142 -13.52 -3.63 2.94
N ASP A 143 -13.12 -3.03 4.05
CA ASP A 143 -12.78 -1.61 4.09
C ASP A 143 -11.52 -1.32 3.25
N LEU A 144 -10.50 -2.17 3.34
CA LEU A 144 -9.30 -2.08 2.53
C LEU A 144 -9.63 -2.20 1.04
N ARG A 145 -10.50 -3.15 0.65
CA ARG A 145 -10.95 -3.31 -0.74
C ARG A 145 -11.60 -2.02 -1.25
N ASN A 146 -12.50 -1.42 -0.48
CA ASN A 146 -13.18 -0.18 -0.86
C ASN A 146 -12.18 0.96 -1.07
N GLN A 147 -11.20 1.12 -0.17
CA GLN A 147 -10.20 2.17 -0.30
C GLN A 147 -9.23 1.96 -1.46
N LEU A 148 -8.86 0.71 -1.76
CA LEU A 148 -8.05 0.39 -2.92
C LEU A 148 -8.80 0.65 -4.24
N VAL A 149 -10.12 0.45 -4.27
CA VAL A 149 -10.95 0.86 -5.40
C VAL A 149 -10.89 2.38 -5.58
N ASP A 150 -11.14 3.14 -4.51
CA ASP A 150 -11.09 4.61 -4.54
C ASP A 150 -9.71 5.14 -4.99
N LEU A 151 -8.63 4.52 -4.50
CA LEU A 151 -7.25 4.83 -4.90
C LEU A 151 -7.04 4.65 -6.40
N LEU A 152 -7.54 3.56 -6.98
CA LEU A 152 -7.32 3.24 -8.39
C LEU A 152 -8.24 4.03 -9.33
N GLU A 153 -9.45 4.37 -8.90
CA GLU A 153 -10.37 5.20 -9.69
C GLU A 153 -9.95 6.66 -9.72
N ARG A 154 -9.42 7.18 -8.61
CA ARG A 154 -9.07 8.60 -8.46
C ARG A 154 -7.69 8.77 -7.82
N PRO A 155 -6.62 8.27 -8.46
CA PRO A 155 -5.30 8.32 -7.87
C PRO A 155 -4.85 9.78 -7.67
N ASP A 156 -4.30 10.07 -6.50
CA ASP A 156 -3.58 11.31 -6.23
C ASP A 156 -2.40 11.44 -7.19
N SER A 157 -2.07 12.67 -7.59
CA SER A 157 -1.02 12.95 -8.56
C SER A 157 0.39 12.55 -8.08
N SER A 158 0.60 12.42 -6.76
CA SER A 158 1.84 11.91 -6.20
C SER A 158 1.97 10.38 -6.26
N MET A 159 0.90 9.65 -6.57
CA MET A 159 0.91 8.20 -6.62
C MET A 159 1.58 7.70 -7.91
N THR A 160 2.73 7.04 -7.77
CA THR A 160 3.49 6.52 -8.91
C THR A 160 2.75 5.37 -9.62
N LEU A 161 3.06 5.14 -10.90
CA LEU A 161 2.49 4.00 -11.65
C LEU A 161 2.78 2.67 -10.95
N THR A 162 4.00 2.49 -10.44
CA THR A 162 4.41 1.27 -9.72
C THR A 162 3.52 1.02 -8.51
N ARG A 163 3.30 2.03 -7.65
CA ARG A 163 2.41 1.89 -6.48
C ARG A 163 0.97 1.57 -6.86
N ARG A 164 0.46 2.15 -7.96
CA ARG A 164 -0.87 1.81 -8.47
C ARG A 164 -0.96 0.37 -8.97
N LEU A 165 0.07 -0.14 -9.64
CA LEU A 165 0.12 -1.54 -10.07
C LEU A 165 0.17 -2.49 -8.88
N GLU A 166 0.92 -2.15 -7.84
CA GLU A 166 0.97 -2.89 -6.59
C GLU A 166 -0.38 -2.86 -5.87
N ALA A 167 -1.02 -1.69 -5.75
CA ALA A 167 -2.36 -1.54 -5.19
C ALA A 167 -3.40 -2.36 -5.97
N ALA A 168 -3.33 -2.35 -7.31
CA ALA A 168 -4.20 -3.17 -8.16
C ALA A 168 -3.95 -4.68 -7.95
N THR A 169 -2.70 -5.09 -7.78
CA THR A 169 -2.33 -6.48 -7.49
C THR A 169 -2.87 -6.92 -6.13
N ALA A 170 -2.78 -6.04 -5.12
CA ALA A 170 -3.35 -6.30 -3.80
C ALA A 170 -4.88 -6.39 -3.86
N LEU A 171 -5.54 -5.48 -4.57
CA LEU A 171 -7.00 -5.50 -4.77
C LEU A 171 -7.45 -6.79 -5.46
N ALA A 172 -6.72 -7.26 -6.47
CA ALA A 172 -7.00 -8.54 -7.13
C ALA A 172 -6.96 -9.73 -6.15
N ARG A 173 -5.96 -9.76 -5.26
CA ARG A 173 -5.86 -10.78 -4.19
C ARG A 173 -7.00 -10.68 -3.17
N LEU A 174 -7.56 -9.49 -2.97
CA LEU A 174 -8.71 -9.24 -2.11
C LEU A 174 -10.06 -9.44 -2.82
N HIS A 175 -10.07 -10.03 -4.01
CA HIS A 175 -11.25 -10.17 -4.89
C HIS A 175 -11.78 -8.80 -5.33
N ASP A 176 -11.13 -8.24 -6.35
CA ASP A 176 -11.48 -6.94 -6.94
C ASP A 176 -12.98 -6.89 -7.30
N PRO A 177 -13.76 -5.96 -6.71
CA PRO A 177 -15.20 -5.90 -6.90
C PRO A 177 -15.59 -5.14 -8.18
N ARG A 178 -14.63 -4.47 -8.84
CA ARG A 178 -14.91 -3.59 -10.00
C ARG A 178 -15.29 -4.38 -11.25
N TYR A 179 -14.99 -5.68 -11.29
CA TYR A 179 -15.20 -6.51 -12.46
C TYR A 179 -15.99 -7.77 -12.14
N PRO A 180 -16.89 -8.22 -13.03
CA PRO A 180 -17.57 -9.49 -12.84
C PRO A 180 -16.57 -10.63 -12.80
N VAL A 181 -16.68 -11.47 -11.78
CA VAL A 181 -15.83 -12.67 -11.63
C VAL A 181 -16.55 -13.97 -12.02
N SER A 182 -17.87 -13.91 -12.26
CA SER A 182 -18.68 -15.08 -12.65
C SER A 182 -19.32 -14.92 -14.02
N LEU A 183 -19.47 -16.03 -14.74
CA LEU A 183 -20.15 -16.06 -16.05
C LEU A 183 -21.57 -15.47 -16.00
N SER A 184 -22.28 -15.64 -14.88
CA SER A 184 -23.62 -15.06 -14.67
C SER A 184 -23.60 -13.55 -14.48
N ALA A 185 -22.60 -13.03 -13.77
CA ALA A 185 -22.39 -11.59 -13.62
C ALA A 185 -21.96 -10.96 -14.95
N TRP A 186 -21.09 -11.64 -15.71
CA TRP A 186 -20.74 -11.30 -17.08
C TRP A 186 -21.96 -11.25 -18.01
N ALA A 187 -22.82 -12.27 -17.95
CA ALA A 187 -24.06 -12.31 -18.73
C ALA A 187 -25.01 -11.16 -18.35
N THR A 188 -25.18 -10.88 -17.06
CA THR A 188 -26.01 -9.78 -16.57
C THR A 188 -25.50 -8.40 -17.00
N GLU A 189 -24.19 -8.16 -16.87
CA GLU A 189 -23.58 -6.92 -17.31
C GLU A 189 -23.70 -6.73 -18.83
N SER A 190 -23.50 -7.81 -19.61
CA SER A 190 -23.67 -7.77 -21.06
C SER A 190 -25.11 -7.47 -21.49
N ALA A 191 -26.09 -8.12 -20.85
CA ALA A 191 -27.51 -7.98 -21.16
C ALA A 191 -28.08 -6.60 -20.80
N SER A 192 -27.61 -5.99 -19.70
CA SER A 192 -28.07 -4.67 -19.25
C SER A 192 -27.57 -3.50 -20.12
N ARG A 193 -26.66 -3.73 -21.07
CA ARG A 193 -25.96 -2.66 -21.81
C ARG A 193 -25.91 -2.83 -23.33
N LEU A 194 -26.62 -3.83 -23.88
CA LEU A 194 -26.90 -3.92 -25.32
C LEU A 194 -27.95 -2.85 -25.69
N PRO A 195 -27.68 -1.89 -26.60
CA PRO A 195 -28.74 -1.07 -27.15
C PRO A 195 -29.70 -1.96 -27.95
N PRO A 196 -31.01 -1.63 -27.98
CA PRO A 196 -31.95 -2.34 -28.81
C PRO A 196 -31.58 -2.14 -30.29
N SER A 197 -31.06 -3.19 -30.92
CA SER A 197 -31.20 -3.49 -32.35
C SER A 197 -31.04 -2.31 -33.33
N GLU A 198 -29.88 -1.63 -33.32
CA GLU A 198 -29.45 -0.86 -34.50
C GLU A 198 -28.06 -1.29 -34.94
N PRO A 199 -27.80 -1.37 -36.27
CA PRO A 199 -26.53 -1.83 -36.81
C PRO A 199 -25.50 -0.70 -36.75
N THR A 200 -24.95 -0.43 -35.57
CA THR A 200 -23.82 0.50 -35.44
C THR A 200 -22.51 -0.26 -35.75
N PRO A 201 -21.59 0.31 -36.55
CA PRO A 201 -20.33 -0.34 -36.88
C PRO A 201 -19.49 -0.63 -35.62
N PRO A 202 -18.78 -1.78 -35.57
CA PRO A 202 -18.14 -2.32 -34.36
C PRO A 202 -17.09 -1.39 -33.73
N SER A 203 -16.57 -0.44 -34.49
CA SER A 203 -15.51 0.48 -34.07
C SER A 203 -16.00 1.62 -33.15
N GLN A 204 -17.30 1.93 -33.13
CA GLN A 204 -17.83 3.10 -32.41
C GLN A 204 -18.31 2.80 -30.97
N HIS A 205 -18.41 1.52 -30.60
CA HIS A 205 -18.79 1.13 -29.23
C HIS A 205 -17.63 1.16 -28.23
N LEU A 206 -16.41 1.45 -28.71
CA LEU A 206 -15.21 1.42 -27.89
C LEU A 206 -14.88 2.77 -27.25
N LEU A 207 -15.40 3.90 -27.75
CA LEU A 207 -15.04 5.24 -27.29
C LEU A 207 -16.26 5.97 -26.72
N LEU A 208 -16.06 6.84 -25.71
CA LEU A 208 -17.13 7.78 -25.30
C LEU A 208 -17.42 8.74 -26.46
N PRO A 209 -18.67 9.19 -26.66
CA PRO A 209 -18.96 10.26 -27.61
C PRO A 209 -18.15 11.50 -27.23
N GLY A 210 -17.16 11.85 -28.07
CA GLY A 210 -16.30 13.02 -27.85
C GLY A 210 -15.02 12.79 -27.04
N THR A 211 -14.63 11.55 -26.71
CA THR A 211 -13.28 11.28 -26.16
C THR A 211 -12.57 10.13 -26.87
N ASP A 212 -11.24 10.23 -26.96
CA ASP A 212 -10.35 9.21 -27.54
C ASP A 212 -9.97 8.10 -26.52
N GLN A 213 -10.71 7.99 -25.41
CA GLN A 213 -10.47 6.99 -24.37
C GLN A 213 -11.41 5.79 -24.54
N PRO A 214 -10.87 4.56 -24.46
CA PRO A 214 -11.72 3.39 -24.47
C PRO A 214 -12.67 3.42 -23.26
N GLN A 215 -13.97 3.21 -23.50
CA GLN A 215 -14.97 3.11 -22.43
C GLN A 215 -14.69 1.96 -21.45
N ARG A 216 -13.85 0.97 -21.84
CA ARG A 216 -13.75 -0.33 -21.16
C ARG A 216 -12.35 -0.94 -21.24
N TYR A 217 -12.01 -1.74 -20.24
CA TYR A 217 -10.84 -2.65 -20.23
C TYR A 217 -11.10 -3.96 -21.00
N TRP A 218 -12.35 -4.23 -21.39
CA TRP A 218 -12.76 -5.43 -22.13
C TRP A 218 -13.83 -5.09 -23.17
N CYS A 219 -13.92 -5.88 -24.24
CA CYS A 219 -14.96 -5.74 -25.27
C CYS A 219 -15.75 -7.04 -25.43
N LEU A 220 -17.07 -6.93 -25.56
CA LEU A 220 -17.89 -8.05 -25.98
C LEU A 220 -17.64 -8.28 -27.47
N VAL A 221 -17.06 -9.42 -27.81
CA VAL A 221 -16.91 -9.85 -29.20
C VAL A 221 -18.14 -10.68 -29.56
N PRO A 222 -19.00 -10.22 -30.49
CA PRO A 222 -20.18 -10.98 -30.90
C PRO A 222 -19.84 -12.40 -31.39
N GLY A 223 -20.79 -13.32 -31.41
CA GLY A 223 -20.57 -14.59 -32.11
C GLY A 223 -20.34 -14.33 -33.61
N GLY A 224 -19.26 -14.86 -34.18
CA GLY A 224 -18.94 -14.62 -35.59
C GLY A 224 -17.60 -15.22 -36.02
N SER A 225 -17.31 -15.12 -37.32
CA SER A 225 -16.00 -15.45 -37.87
C SER A 225 -15.12 -14.20 -37.86
N TYR A 226 -13.93 -14.31 -37.27
CA TYR A 226 -12.99 -13.20 -37.13
C TYR A 226 -11.69 -13.52 -37.86
N VAL A 227 -11.19 -12.56 -38.65
CA VAL A 227 -9.86 -12.65 -39.24
C VAL A 227 -8.87 -12.07 -38.24
N LEU A 228 -8.02 -12.92 -37.66
CA LEU A 228 -6.90 -12.50 -36.83
C LEU A 228 -5.67 -12.29 -37.74
N GLY A 229 -5.33 -11.03 -38.03
CA GLY A 229 -4.20 -10.66 -38.90
C GLY A 229 -4.53 -9.50 -39.85
N GLY A 230 -3.51 -8.85 -40.43
CA GLY A 230 -3.67 -7.67 -41.31
C GLY A 230 -2.77 -6.47 -40.97
N TRP A 231 -1.90 -6.60 -39.96
CA TRP A 231 -0.85 -5.63 -39.68
C TRP A 231 0.16 -5.68 -40.83
N GLY A 232 -0.03 -4.83 -41.83
CA GLY A 232 1.01 -4.62 -42.83
C GLY A 232 2.25 -4.13 -42.11
N CYS A 233 3.31 -4.93 -42.11
CA CYS A 233 4.65 -4.43 -41.79
C CYS A 233 4.96 -3.36 -42.85
N ARG A 234 4.83 -2.09 -42.47
CA ARG A 234 5.49 -0.98 -43.16
C ARG A 234 6.68 -0.56 -42.32
#